data_AF-L8H590-F1
#
_entry.id   AF-L8H590-F1
#
_cell.length_a   1.000
_cell.length_b   1.000
_cell.length_c   1.000
_cell.angle_alpha   90.00
_cell.angle_beta   90.00
_cell.angle_gamma   90.00
#
_symmetry.space_group_name_H-M   'P 1'
#
loop_
_entity.id
_entity.type
_entity.pdbx_description
1 polymer ?
#
loop_
_entity_poly.entity_id
_entity_poly.type
_entity_poly.pdbx_seq_one_letter_code
_entity_poly.pdbx_strand_id
1 'polypeptide(L)'
;MEELMPELVGLVLSQVEPRSLVACRFVCTTWMTVLHAPSNVVGNDGHPPTQQQQEAKQQQQQQQWRQKRLTREFAAKGWLSVLQWARANGCPWDERTCARAAEGGHLEVLQWARTNGCPWDEWTCVRAAIGGHLKVLAWARANGCQWDEWVCAYAAKGGHLEVLEWARANGCPWDEETCAYAAKGGHLEVLQWARSNGCPWDEKTCGYAAKRGHLKVLQWAQANGCPWDEETCAWAAEGGHLEVLQWARANCCPWGVWTCARAAKGDHLEVLQWARANGCPWDERTCACAAKGGHLEVLEWARANSCPWDKSTCAIAAGAGHLETLQWAQANGCPWGKWTCSNAAREGHLEVLQWARSNGCPWDQQTCAYAAEGGHLEVLAWARSNGCPWDKHTCVNAAKGGHLEVLQWARSNGCPWDKHTWRPSEVLQWARSNGCPWDKHTCAYAATGGHLEVLQWARANGCPLTKKICAMAAEEGHLEVLQWARANGCPWDWTTCNNAAKTGNLEMLQWARANGCPWIAETCAHAAGEGHLEVLQWARANGCPWNEMTCWWAAEGDHLEVLEWARANGCPG
;
A
#
# COMPACT_ATOMS: atom_id res chain seq x y z
N MET A 1 39.85 -5.83 -10.77
CA MET A 1 40.38 -5.49 -12.09
C MET A 1 41.30 -6.57 -12.64
N GLU A 2 41.64 -7.60 -11.86
CA GLU A 2 42.49 -8.71 -12.31
C GLU A 2 41.70 -9.87 -12.96
N GLU A 3 40.36 -9.83 -12.96
CA GLU A 3 39.50 -10.87 -13.55
C GLU A 3 38.48 -10.34 -14.58
N LEU A 4 38.79 -9.24 -15.27
CA LEU A 4 38.06 -8.80 -16.46
C LEU A 4 38.95 -9.05 -17.69
N MET A 5 38.37 -9.46 -18.82
CA MET A 5 39.13 -9.54 -20.07
C MET A 5 39.80 -8.18 -20.36
N PRO A 6 41.11 -8.12 -20.65
CA PRO A 6 41.86 -6.88 -20.80
C PRO A 6 41.27 -5.91 -21.83
N GLU A 7 40.68 -6.43 -22.91
CA GLU A 7 40.03 -5.60 -23.93
C GLU A 7 38.76 -4.91 -23.40
N LEU A 8 38.03 -5.56 -22.48
CA LEU A 8 36.80 -5.07 -21.85
C LEU A 8 37.07 -4.00 -20.79
N VAL A 9 38.19 -4.13 -20.06
CA VAL A 9 38.68 -3.11 -19.12
C VAL A 9 39.06 -1.84 -19.88
N GLY A 10 39.74 -1.96 -21.02
CA GLY A 10 40.10 -0.82 -21.87
C GLY A 10 38.89 -0.09 -22.46
N LEU A 11 37.84 -0.83 -22.86
CA LEU A 11 36.63 -0.25 -23.46
C LEU A 11 35.76 0.47 -22.43
N VAL A 12 35.65 -0.07 -21.21
CA VAL A 12 34.90 0.56 -20.10
C VAL A 12 35.66 1.77 -19.54
N LEU A 13 36.99 1.70 -19.43
CA LEU A 13 37.82 2.83 -18.98
C LEU A 13 37.87 4.00 -19.98
N SER A 14 37.65 3.73 -21.28
CA SER A 14 37.67 4.77 -22.33
C SER A 14 36.33 5.49 -22.51
N GLN A 15 35.24 5.01 -21.90
CA GLN A 15 33.87 5.53 -22.06
C GLN A 15 33.30 6.16 -20.77
N VAL A 16 34.07 6.21 -19.68
CA VAL A 16 33.59 6.57 -18.35
C VAL A 16 34.49 7.64 -17.73
N GLU A 17 33.91 8.77 -17.32
CA GLU A 17 34.65 9.83 -16.61
C GLU A 17 35.34 9.30 -15.33
N PRO A 18 36.55 9.78 -14.97
CA PRO A 18 37.32 9.27 -13.84
C PRO A 18 36.57 9.25 -12.49
N ARG A 19 35.58 10.13 -12.29
CA ARG A 19 34.74 10.20 -11.08
C ARG A 19 33.71 9.06 -10.99
N SER A 20 33.33 8.46 -12.12
CA SER A 20 32.37 7.35 -12.21
C SER A 20 33.02 5.97 -12.07
N LEU A 21 34.36 5.88 -12.08
CA LEU A 21 35.10 4.63 -11.94
C LEU A 21 34.96 3.96 -10.57
N VAL A 22 34.85 4.76 -9.51
CA VAL A 22 34.63 4.24 -8.14
C VAL A 22 33.23 3.64 -8.03
N ALA A 23 32.23 4.26 -8.67
CA ALA A 23 30.87 3.75 -8.78
C ALA A 23 30.81 2.48 -9.63
N CYS A 24 31.45 2.46 -10.81
CA CYS A 24 31.57 1.24 -11.64
C CYS A 24 32.24 0.10 -10.87
N ARG A 25 33.28 0.37 -10.08
CA ARG A 25 33.98 -0.65 -9.28
C ARG A 25 33.10 -1.22 -8.18
N PHE A 26 32.30 -0.38 -7.51
CA PHE A 26 31.29 -0.78 -6.53
C PHE A 26 30.15 -1.58 -7.17
N VAL A 27 29.69 -1.16 -8.36
CA VAL A 27 28.67 -1.88 -9.14
C VAL A 27 29.20 -3.24 -9.59
N CYS A 28 30.39 -3.32 -10.19
CA CYS A 28 30.99 -4.59 -10.64
C CYS A 28 31.26 -5.59 -9.50
N THR A 29 31.65 -5.12 -8.30
CA THR A 29 31.83 -5.99 -7.12
C THR A 29 30.50 -6.49 -6.56
N THR A 30 29.47 -5.65 -6.56
CA THR A 30 28.10 -6.03 -6.19
C THR A 30 27.43 -6.90 -7.27
N TRP A 31 27.88 -6.81 -8.53
CA TRP A 31 27.35 -7.59 -9.65
C TRP A 31 28.00 -8.95 -9.82
N MET A 32 29.28 -9.11 -9.51
CA MET A 32 29.94 -10.42 -9.56
C MET A 32 29.29 -11.44 -8.62
N THR A 33 28.82 -10.99 -7.45
CA THR A 33 28.06 -11.82 -6.50
C THR A 33 26.63 -12.13 -6.98
N VAL A 34 26.09 -11.36 -7.92
CA VAL A 34 24.74 -11.52 -8.47
C VAL A 34 24.72 -12.35 -9.77
N LEU A 35 25.78 -12.28 -10.59
CA LEU A 35 25.87 -12.99 -11.88
C LEU A 35 26.41 -14.43 -11.78
N HIS A 36 27.14 -14.80 -10.72
CA HIS A 36 27.80 -16.12 -10.59
C HIS A 36 26.99 -17.17 -9.81
N ALA A 37 25.68 -16.96 -9.58
CA ALA A 37 24.83 -18.03 -9.06
C ALA A 37 24.42 -18.98 -10.21
N PRO A 38 24.57 -20.30 -10.08
CA PRO A 38 24.46 -21.25 -11.19
C PRO A 38 23.08 -21.24 -11.83
N SER A 39 23.06 -21.01 -13.14
CA SER A 39 21.87 -21.11 -14.00
C SER A 39 21.51 -22.58 -14.23
N ASN A 40 20.60 -23.13 -13.44
CA ASN A 40 19.99 -24.44 -13.74
C ASN A 40 18.88 -24.26 -14.79
N VAL A 41 19.22 -24.48 -16.06
CA VAL A 41 18.24 -24.58 -17.15
C VAL A 41 17.73 -26.02 -17.18
N VAL A 42 16.50 -26.26 -16.70
CA VAL A 42 15.81 -27.55 -16.87
C VAL A 42 14.71 -27.38 -17.92
N GLY A 43 14.73 -28.27 -18.92
CA GLY A 43 13.84 -28.27 -20.08
C GLY A 43 12.35 -28.33 -19.73
N ASN A 44 11.56 -27.77 -20.64
CA ASN A 44 10.12 -27.60 -20.53
C ASN A 44 9.38 -28.88 -20.98
N ASP A 45 9.37 -29.89 -20.12
CA ASP A 45 8.44 -31.03 -20.25
C ASP A 45 7.15 -30.65 -19.51
N GLY A 46 5.98 -30.83 -20.13
CA GLY A 46 4.65 -30.35 -19.69
C GLY A 46 4.12 -30.95 -18.38
N HIS A 47 4.90 -30.87 -17.31
CA HIS A 47 4.60 -31.25 -15.94
C HIS A 47 4.54 -29.98 -15.06
N PRO A 48 3.78 -29.99 -13.95
CA PRO A 48 3.74 -28.85 -13.03
C PRO A 48 5.16 -28.52 -12.53
N PRO A 49 5.50 -27.22 -12.38
CA PRO A 49 6.87 -26.84 -12.11
C PRO A 49 7.36 -27.41 -10.78
N THR A 50 8.55 -28.03 -10.79
CA THR A 50 9.15 -28.61 -9.59
C THR A 50 9.49 -27.53 -8.56
N GLN A 51 9.61 -27.89 -7.29
CA GLN A 51 9.99 -26.97 -6.21
C GLN A 51 11.28 -26.18 -6.54
N GLN A 52 12.25 -26.85 -7.18
CA GLN A 52 13.47 -26.20 -7.68
C GLN A 52 13.20 -25.16 -8.78
N GLN A 53 12.21 -25.38 -9.65
CA GLN A 53 11.81 -24.40 -10.66
C GLN A 53 11.05 -23.20 -10.06
N GLN A 54 10.31 -23.40 -8.97
CA GLN A 54 9.65 -22.32 -8.23
C GLN A 54 10.67 -21.45 -7.45
N GLU A 55 11.62 -22.08 -6.75
CA GLU A 55 12.71 -21.40 -6.06
C GLU A 55 13.59 -20.61 -7.04
N ALA A 56 13.91 -21.19 -8.20
CA ALA A 56 14.64 -20.49 -9.26
C ALA A 56 13.87 -19.28 -9.80
N LYS A 57 12.54 -19.38 -9.99
CA LYS A 57 11.70 -18.24 -10.40
C LYS A 57 11.67 -17.14 -9.35
N GLN A 58 11.55 -17.48 -8.07
CA GLN A 58 11.57 -16.50 -6.98
C GLN A 58 12.95 -15.81 -6.89
N GLN A 59 14.04 -16.56 -6.99
CA GLN A 59 15.39 -15.99 -7.04
C GLN A 59 15.58 -15.07 -8.24
N GLN A 60 15.07 -15.46 -9.41
CA GLN A 60 15.09 -14.63 -10.61
C GLN A 60 14.26 -13.35 -10.45
N GLN A 61 13.06 -13.43 -9.85
CA GLN A 61 12.23 -12.25 -9.57
C GLN A 61 12.89 -11.31 -8.56
N GLN A 62 13.49 -11.83 -7.49
CA GLN A 62 14.26 -11.04 -6.53
C GLN A 62 15.47 -10.38 -7.19
N GLN A 63 16.17 -11.10 -8.07
CA GLN A 63 17.29 -10.58 -8.83
C GLN A 63 16.85 -9.45 -9.78
N GLN A 64 15.76 -9.65 -10.53
CA GLN A 64 15.19 -8.61 -11.38
C GLN A 64 14.76 -7.39 -10.57
N TRP A 65 14.15 -7.57 -9.40
CA TRP A 65 13.79 -6.47 -8.51
C TRP A 65 15.01 -5.66 -8.06
N ARG A 66 16.09 -6.36 -7.65
CA ARG A 66 17.36 -5.71 -7.27
C ARG A 66 17.98 -4.95 -8.45
N GLN A 67 17.96 -5.53 -9.64
CA GLN A 67 18.48 -4.89 -10.86
C GLN A 67 17.65 -3.65 -11.26
N LYS A 68 16.31 -3.72 -11.20
CA LYS A 68 15.43 -2.55 -11.41
C LYS A 68 15.71 -1.45 -10.40
N ARG A 69 15.96 -1.80 -9.14
CA ARG A 69 16.34 -0.82 -8.12
C ARG A 69 17.65 -0.11 -8.47
N LEU A 70 18.67 -0.84 -8.93
CA LEU A 70 19.94 -0.25 -9.35
C LEU A 70 19.78 0.68 -10.55
N THR A 71 19.01 0.30 -11.58
CA THR A 71 18.79 1.17 -12.75
C THR A 71 18.06 2.46 -12.37
N ARG A 72 17.11 2.40 -11.43
CA ARG A 72 16.46 3.59 -10.85
C ARG A 72 17.45 4.48 -10.08
N GLU A 73 18.37 3.90 -9.31
CA GLU A 73 19.38 4.66 -8.56
C GLU A 73 20.40 5.33 -9.49
N PHE A 74 20.88 4.62 -10.53
CA PHE A 74 21.77 5.21 -11.54
C PHE A 74 21.10 6.37 -12.28
N ALA A 75 19.82 6.22 -12.62
CA ALA A 75 19.03 7.27 -13.21
C ALA A 75 18.88 8.49 -12.28
N ALA A 76 18.58 8.27 -11.00
CA ALA A 76 18.47 9.33 -9.99
C ALA A 76 19.78 10.10 -9.74
N LYS A 77 20.94 9.49 -10.04
CA LYS A 77 22.27 10.09 -9.88
C LYS A 77 22.85 10.66 -11.18
N GLY A 78 22.17 10.46 -12.30
CA GLY A 78 22.60 10.99 -13.60
C GLY A 78 23.72 10.19 -14.25
N TRP A 79 23.95 8.94 -13.83
CA TRP A 79 25.07 8.12 -14.32
C TRP A 79 24.77 7.47 -15.67
N LEU A 80 24.71 8.29 -16.73
CA LEU A 80 24.35 7.85 -18.08
C LEU A 80 25.18 6.66 -18.58
N SER A 81 26.51 6.73 -18.50
CA SER A 81 27.39 5.65 -18.98
C SER A 81 27.16 4.33 -18.22
N VAL A 82 26.89 4.40 -16.92
CA VAL A 82 26.61 3.22 -16.08
C VAL A 82 25.26 2.62 -16.42
N LEU A 83 24.25 3.48 -16.66
CA LEU A 83 22.92 3.05 -17.07
C LEU A 83 22.92 2.44 -18.47
N GLN A 84 23.69 2.99 -19.41
CA GLN A 84 23.95 2.44 -20.73
C GLN A 84 24.60 1.06 -20.65
N TRP A 85 25.67 0.94 -19.86
CA TRP A 85 26.33 -0.32 -19.62
C TRP A 85 25.37 -1.35 -19.00
N ALA A 86 24.60 -0.96 -17.98
CA ALA A 86 23.61 -1.81 -17.34
C ALA A 86 22.57 -2.32 -18.35
N ARG A 87 22.08 -1.45 -19.24
CA ARG A 87 21.12 -1.82 -20.28
C ARG A 87 21.71 -2.77 -21.31
N ALA A 88 22.96 -2.53 -21.74
CA ALA A 88 23.67 -3.42 -22.66
C ALA A 88 23.89 -4.83 -22.07
N ASN A 89 23.98 -4.93 -20.74
CA ASN A 89 24.11 -6.20 -20.02
C ASN A 89 22.75 -6.80 -19.57
N GLY A 90 21.64 -6.36 -20.17
CA GLY A 90 20.33 -6.96 -19.96
C GLY A 90 19.64 -6.55 -18.65
N CYS A 91 20.09 -5.49 -17.96
CA CYS A 91 19.37 -5.01 -16.78
C CYS A 91 17.96 -4.52 -17.16
N PRO A 92 16.91 -4.93 -16.42
CA PRO A 92 15.58 -4.39 -16.59
C PRO A 92 15.47 -2.96 -16.04
N TRP A 93 14.56 -2.20 -16.64
CA TRP A 93 14.09 -0.89 -16.17
C TRP A 93 12.56 -0.86 -16.19
N ASP A 94 11.97 0.18 -15.60
CA ASP A 94 10.54 0.47 -15.59
C ASP A 94 10.28 1.98 -15.56
N GLU A 95 9.01 2.38 -15.48
CA GLU A 95 8.55 3.78 -15.49
C GLU A 95 9.26 4.61 -14.42
N ARG A 96 9.55 3.99 -13.28
CA ARG A 96 10.26 4.62 -12.16
C ARG A 96 11.70 5.01 -12.52
N THR A 97 12.34 4.38 -13.51
CA THR A 97 13.67 4.78 -13.98
C THR A 97 13.61 6.18 -14.60
N CYS A 98 12.63 6.43 -15.48
CA CYS A 98 12.38 7.76 -16.04
C CYS A 98 11.99 8.76 -14.94
N ALA A 99 11.07 8.36 -14.05
CA ALA A 99 10.62 9.23 -12.97
C ALA A 99 11.77 9.64 -12.02
N ARG A 100 12.72 8.75 -11.75
CA ARG A 100 13.93 9.05 -10.96
C ARG A 100 14.94 9.93 -11.69
N ALA A 101 15.16 9.71 -12.99
CA ALA A 101 15.98 10.63 -13.80
C ALA A 101 15.38 12.04 -13.80
N ALA A 102 14.04 12.12 -13.84
CA ALA A 102 13.33 13.38 -13.79
C ALA A 102 13.43 14.08 -12.43
N GLU A 103 13.30 13.34 -11.32
CA GLU A 103 13.48 13.83 -9.95
C GLU A 103 14.87 14.42 -9.70
N GLY A 104 15.91 13.84 -10.32
CA GLY A 104 17.30 14.32 -10.22
C GLY A 104 17.70 15.38 -11.26
N GLY A 105 16.80 15.73 -12.18
CA GLY A 105 17.04 16.78 -13.18
C GLY A 105 17.93 16.35 -14.35
N HIS A 106 18.11 15.04 -14.54
CA HIS A 106 19.04 14.48 -15.51
C HIS A 106 18.39 14.33 -16.90
N LEU A 107 18.23 15.46 -17.60
CA LEU A 107 17.56 15.50 -18.91
C LEU A 107 18.18 14.53 -19.93
N GLU A 108 19.51 14.44 -20.02
CA GLU A 108 20.20 13.55 -20.95
C GLU A 108 19.93 12.07 -20.67
N VAL A 109 19.88 11.71 -19.38
CA VAL A 109 19.53 10.35 -18.96
C VAL A 109 18.10 10.03 -19.31
N LEU A 110 17.17 10.96 -19.07
CA LEU A 110 15.77 10.78 -19.40
C LEU A 110 15.53 10.68 -20.92
N GLN A 111 16.18 11.53 -21.71
CA GLN A 111 16.15 11.49 -23.18
C GLN A 111 16.65 10.15 -23.69
N TRP A 112 17.84 9.74 -23.24
CA TRP A 112 18.42 8.47 -23.65
C TRP A 112 17.55 7.28 -23.23
N ALA A 113 17.06 7.25 -22.00
CA ALA A 113 16.18 6.18 -21.51
C ALA A 113 14.91 6.09 -22.38
N ARG A 114 14.30 7.24 -22.70
CA ARG A 114 13.09 7.28 -23.53
C ARG A 114 13.33 6.79 -24.96
N THR A 115 14.39 7.26 -25.61
CA THR A 115 14.75 6.83 -26.98
C THR A 115 15.05 5.34 -27.06
N ASN A 116 15.55 4.74 -25.98
CA ASN A 116 15.86 3.31 -25.92
C ASN A 116 14.69 2.44 -25.43
N GLY A 117 13.48 2.99 -25.32
CA GLY A 117 12.27 2.24 -25.01
C GLY A 117 12.01 2.03 -23.52
N CYS A 118 12.58 2.87 -22.63
CA CYS A 118 12.12 2.92 -21.24
C CYS A 118 10.69 3.49 -21.20
N PRO A 119 9.75 2.81 -20.52
CA PRO A 119 8.42 3.36 -20.33
C PRO A 119 8.48 4.55 -19.36
N TRP A 120 7.42 5.36 -19.37
CA TRP A 120 7.18 6.45 -18.43
C TRP A 120 5.68 6.57 -18.17
N ASP A 121 5.33 7.27 -17.11
CA ASP A 121 3.98 7.58 -16.65
C ASP A 121 3.90 9.06 -16.21
N GLU A 122 2.72 9.50 -15.79
CA GLU A 122 2.46 10.85 -15.25
C GLU A 122 3.41 11.23 -14.10
N TRP A 123 3.89 10.24 -13.32
CA TRP A 123 4.85 10.46 -12.26
C TRP A 123 6.19 11.02 -12.74
N THR A 124 6.53 10.86 -14.02
CA THR A 124 7.74 11.49 -14.58
C THR A 124 7.65 13.02 -14.54
N CYS A 125 6.50 13.59 -14.89
CA CYS A 125 6.25 15.02 -14.75
C CYS A 125 6.19 15.45 -13.28
N VAL A 126 5.47 14.70 -12.44
CA VAL A 126 5.35 15.00 -10.99
C VAL A 126 6.72 15.02 -10.30
N ARG A 127 7.60 14.09 -10.68
CA ARG A 127 8.97 14.00 -10.15
C ARG A 127 9.88 15.13 -10.64
N ALA A 128 9.79 15.51 -11.92
CA ALA A 128 10.47 16.70 -12.41
C ALA A 128 10.02 17.96 -11.64
N ALA A 129 8.73 18.04 -11.31
CA ALA A 129 8.13 19.16 -10.62
C ALA A 129 8.59 19.30 -9.17
N ILE A 130 8.57 18.22 -8.36
CA ILE A 130 9.10 18.26 -6.98
C ILE A 130 10.61 18.50 -6.91
N GLY A 131 11.37 18.11 -7.94
CA GLY A 131 12.81 18.41 -8.04
C GLY A 131 13.11 19.82 -8.56
N GLY A 132 12.10 20.55 -9.02
CA GLY A 132 12.29 21.91 -9.54
C GLY A 132 12.91 21.98 -10.93
N HIS A 133 12.84 20.89 -11.69
CA HIS A 133 13.58 20.76 -12.95
C HIS A 133 12.73 21.16 -14.16
N LEU A 134 12.52 22.47 -14.32
CA LEU A 134 11.67 23.04 -15.38
C LEU A 134 11.99 22.51 -16.78
N LYS A 135 13.29 22.46 -17.15
CA LYS A 135 13.70 21.98 -18.48
C LYS A 135 13.31 20.52 -18.73
N VAL A 136 13.39 19.71 -17.69
CA VAL A 136 13.02 18.29 -17.74
C VAL A 136 11.51 18.15 -17.87
N LEU A 137 10.76 18.90 -17.05
CA LEU A 137 9.29 18.91 -17.11
C LEU A 137 8.79 19.38 -18.49
N ALA A 138 9.34 20.48 -19.01
CA ALA A 138 8.99 21.04 -20.32
C ALA A 138 9.28 20.05 -21.45
N TRP A 139 10.45 19.38 -21.41
CA TRP A 139 10.79 18.38 -22.40
C TRP A 139 9.88 17.14 -22.29
N ALA A 140 9.62 16.64 -21.08
CA ALA A 140 8.74 15.47 -20.88
C ALA A 140 7.33 15.76 -21.41
N ARG A 141 6.78 16.95 -21.11
CA ARG A 141 5.48 17.39 -21.61
C ARG A 141 5.43 17.48 -23.14
N ALA A 142 6.44 18.11 -23.75
CA ALA A 142 6.53 18.26 -25.20
C ALA A 142 6.61 16.90 -25.93
N ASN A 143 7.09 15.85 -25.26
CA ASN A 143 7.21 14.50 -25.80
C ASN A 143 6.04 13.58 -25.43
N GLY A 144 4.93 14.14 -24.92
CA GLY A 144 3.69 13.41 -24.69
C GLY A 144 3.60 12.71 -23.32
N CYS A 145 4.45 13.05 -22.36
CA CYS A 145 4.21 12.66 -20.96
C CYS A 145 2.95 13.37 -20.46
N GLN A 146 2.05 12.61 -19.84
CA GLN A 146 0.82 13.13 -19.26
C GLN A 146 1.12 13.88 -17.95
N TRP A 147 0.19 14.74 -17.56
CA TRP A 147 0.22 15.43 -16.28
C TRP A 147 -1.20 15.62 -15.74
N ASP A 148 -1.28 15.90 -14.46
CA ASP A 148 -2.48 16.14 -13.67
C ASP A 148 -2.17 17.19 -12.59
N GLU A 149 -3.11 17.42 -11.67
CA GLU A 149 -3.00 18.41 -10.58
C GLU A 149 -1.80 18.14 -9.65
N TRP A 150 -1.31 16.90 -9.59
CA TRP A 150 -0.16 16.54 -8.76
C TRP A 150 1.12 17.21 -9.21
N VAL A 151 1.27 17.57 -10.49
CA VAL A 151 2.44 18.35 -10.96
C VAL A 151 2.49 19.70 -10.25
N CYS A 152 1.36 20.41 -10.17
CA CYS A 152 1.27 21.68 -9.44
C CYS A 152 1.48 21.46 -7.93
N ALA A 153 0.82 20.48 -7.33
CA ALA A 153 0.93 20.23 -5.89
C ALA A 153 2.35 19.85 -5.44
N TYR A 154 3.06 19.06 -6.24
CA TYR A 154 4.43 18.64 -5.95
C TYR A 154 5.47 19.72 -6.27
N ALA A 155 5.28 20.54 -7.31
CA ALA A 155 6.07 21.76 -7.50
C ALA A 155 5.93 22.69 -6.29
N ALA A 156 4.69 22.84 -5.80
CA ALA A 156 4.39 23.66 -4.64
C ALA A 156 5.04 23.12 -3.36
N LYS A 157 5.01 21.80 -3.15
CA LYS A 157 5.68 21.12 -2.03
C LYS A 157 7.20 21.32 -2.01
N GLY A 158 7.84 21.34 -3.18
CA GLY A 158 9.27 21.56 -3.34
C GLY A 158 9.68 23.04 -3.29
N GLY A 159 8.71 23.95 -3.31
CA GLY A 159 8.95 25.39 -3.27
C GLY A 159 9.35 25.98 -4.62
N HIS A 160 9.06 25.29 -5.72
CA HIS A 160 9.52 25.63 -7.06
C HIS A 160 8.52 26.53 -7.78
N LEU A 161 8.50 27.81 -7.40
CA LEU A 161 7.56 28.80 -7.96
C LEU A 161 7.64 28.91 -9.49
N GLU A 162 8.84 28.96 -10.07
CA GLU A 162 9.03 29.06 -11.53
C GLU A 162 8.42 27.85 -12.27
N VAL A 163 8.55 26.66 -11.70
CA VAL A 163 7.96 25.44 -12.27
C VAL A 163 6.44 25.49 -12.18
N LEU A 164 5.90 25.95 -11.04
CA LEU A 164 4.46 26.09 -10.84
C LEU A 164 3.85 27.14 -11.78
N GLU A 165 4.48 28.30 -11.92
CA GLU A 165 4.11 29.36 -12.86
C GLU A 165 4.04 28.83 -14.30
N TRP A 166 5.10 28.13 -14.72
CA TRP A 166 5.16 27.56 -16.05
C TRP A 166 4.12 26.46 -16.26
N ALA A 167 3.92 25.56 -15.29
CA ALA A 167 2.92 24.50 -15.39
C ALA A 167 1.51 25.09 -15.56
N ARG A 168 1.19 26.13 -14.78
CA ARG A 168 -0.09 26.84 -14.87
C ARG A 168 -0.28 27.58 -16.18
N ALA A 169 0.75 28.27 -16.66
CA ALA A 169 0.72 28.94 -17.96
C ALA A 169 0.50 27.97 -19.14
N ASN A 170 0.87 26.69 -18.97
CA ASN A 170 0.69 25.64 -19.97
C ASN A 170 -0.55 24.77 -19.74
N GLY A 171 -1.45 25.17 -18.84
CA GLY A 171 -2.75 24.51 -18.65
C GLY A 171 -2.73 23.26 -17.77
N CYS A 172 -1.69 23.04 -16.96
CA CYS A 172 -1.71 21.99 -15.93
C CYS A 172 -2.75 22.35 -14.85
N PRO A 173 -3.70 21.47 -14.51
CA PRO A 173 -4.73 21.77 -13.49
C PRO A 173 -4.11 21.93 -12.09
N TRP A 174 -4.90 22.50 -11.18
CA TRP A 174 -4.58 22.58 -9.75
C TRP A 174 -5.86 22.48 -8.92
N ASP A 175 -5.70 22.20 -7.65
CA ASP A 175 -6.76 22.01 -6.66
C ASP A 175 -6.26 22.47 -5.26
N GLU A 176 -7.04 22.19 -4.22
CA GLU A 176 -6.74 22.54 -2.83
C GLU A 176 -5.41 21.93 -2.35
N GLU A 177 -5.03 20.76 -2.89
CA GLU A 177 -3.78 20.08 -2.54
C GLU A 177 -2.56 20.92 -2.94
N THR A 178 -2.67 21.79 -3.95
CA THR A 178 -1.58 22.70 -4.31
C THR A 178 -1.23 23.68 -3.19
N CYS A 179 -2.23 24.33 -2.60
CA CYS A 179 -2.04 25.18 -1.43
C CYS A 179 -1.60 24.35 -0.21
N ALA A 180 -2.23 23.19 0.02
CA ALA A 180 -1.94 22.35 1.16
C ALA A 180 -0.48 21.84 1.13
N TYR A 181 0.04 21.50 -0.04
CA TYR A 181 1.40 21.01 -0.22
C TYR A 181 2.44 22.14 -0.17
N ALA A 182 2.13 23.34 -0.69
CA ALA A 182 2.96 24.53 -0.43
C ALA A 182 3.12 24.76 1.08
N ALA A 183 2.01 24.67 1.81
CA ALA A 183 1.99 24.83 3.25
C ALA A 183 2.76 23.73 3.99
N LYS A 184 2.66 22.48 3.53
CA LYS A 184 3.43 21.33 4.02
C LYS A 184 4.93 21.46 3.81
N GLY A 185 5.37 22.12 2.73
CA GLY A 185 6.79 22.40 2.45
C GLY A 185 7.31 23.65 3.16
N GLY A 186 6.42 24.46 3.75
CA GLY A 186 6.78 25.71 4.41
C GLY A 186 7.05 26.87 3.43
N HIS A 187 6.60 26.76 2.18
CA HIS A 187 6.91 27.70 1.10
C HIS A 187 5.86 28.81 1.01
N LEU A 188 6.00 29.82 1.87
CA LEU A 188 5.04 30.93 1.98
C LEU A 188 4.86 31.70 0.66
N GLU A 189 5.95 32.00 -0.05
CA GLU A 189 5.89 32.76 -1.31
C GLU A 189 5.08 32.02 -2.38
N VAL A 190 5.25 30.70 -2.47
CA VAL A 190 4.51 29.84 -3.39
C VAL A 190 3.04 29.78 -3.03
N LEU A 191 2.73 29.67 -1.74
CA LEU A 191 1.35 29.70 -1.25
C LEU A 191 0.67 31.05 -1.53
N GLN A 192 1.37 32.15 -1.28
CA GLN A 192 0.90 33.52 -1.59
C GLN A 192 0.60 33.69 -3.07
N TRP A 193 1.50 33.23 -3.93
CA TRP A 193 1.33 33.29 -5.37
C TRP A 193 0.15 32.42 -5.82
N ALA A 194 0.08 31.17 -5.38
CA ALA A 194 -1.01 30.25 -5.74
C ALA A 194 -2.36 30.85 -5.34
N ARG A 195 -2.45 31.41 -4.14
CA ARG A 195 -3.69 32.04 -3.66
C ARG A 195 -4.06 33.28 -4.47
N SER A 196 -3.09 34.13 -4.78
CA SER A 196 -3.32 35.35 -5.57
C SER A 196 -3.78 35.06 -6.99
N ASN A 197 -3.47 33.88 -7.51
CA ASN A 197 -3.89 33.41 -8.83
C ASN A 197 -5.15 32.52 -8.79
N GLY A 198 -5.86 32.45 -7.66
CA GLY A 198 -7.16 31.79 -7.55
C GLY A 198 -7.10 30.28 -7.30
N CYS A 199 -5.96 29.74 -6.85
CA CYS A 199 -5.91 28.36 -6.35
C CYS A 199 -6.80 28.23 -5.09
N PRO A 200 -7.66 27.19 -5.02
CA PRO A 200 -8.48 26.95 -3.84
C PRO A 200 -7.62 26.43 -2.67
N TRP A 201 -8.19 26.46 -1.47
CA TRP A 201 -7.57 25.92 -0.26
C TRP A 201 -8.65 25.36 0.67
N ASP A 202 -8.25 24.49 1.58
CA ASP A 202 -9.10 23.88 2.62
C ASP A 202 -8.34 23.81 3.97
N GLU A 203 -8.96 23.19 4.97
CA GLU A 203 -8.42 23.02 6.32
C GLU A 203 -7.06 22.29 6.32
N LYS A 204 -6.77 21.45 5.32
CA LYS A 204 -5.49 20.73 5.21
C LYS A 204 -4.32 21.69 5.02
N THR A 205 -4.55 22.89 4.47
CA THR A 205 -3.51 23.91 4.33
C THR A 205 -2.99 24.36 5.70
N CYS A 206 -3.89 24.72 6.60
CA CYS A 206 -3.55 25.03 7.99
C CYS A 206 -2.99 23.80 8.70
N GLY A 207 -3.65 22.65 8.57
CA GLY A 207 -3.23 21.40 9.18
C GLY A 207 -1.78 21.04 8.82
N TYR A 208 -1.41 21.00 7.54
CA TYR A 208 -0.08 20.58 7.13
C TYR A 208 1.01 21.57 7.52
N ALA A 209 0.74 22.88 7.46
CA ALA A 209 1.64 23.88 8.03
C ALA A 209 1.87 23.61 9.52
N ALA A 210 0.80 23.30 10.25
CA ALA A 210 0.86 23.02 11.68
C ALA A 210 1.65 21.74 11.99
N LYS A 211 1.41 20.66 11.22
CA LYS A 211 2.11 19.36 11.32
C LYS A 211 3.62 19.46 11.17
N ARG A 212 4.08 20.42 10.37
CA ARG A 212 5.50 20.62 10.02
C ARG A 212 6.15 21.79 10.75
N GLY A 213 5.39 22.46 11.63
CA GLY A 213 5.93 23.53 12.46
C GLY A 213 6.09 24.86 11.73
N HIS A 214 5.44 25.02 10.58
CA HIS A 214 5.58 26.21 9.74
C HIS A 214 4.67 27.36 10.23
N LEU A 215 4.97 27.90 11.41
CA LEU A 215 4.15 28.90 12.10
C LEU A 215 3.86 30.13 11.22
N LYS A 216 4.85 30.67 10.50
CA LYS A 216 4.67 31.83 9.62
C LYS A 216 3.67 31.59 8.49
N VAL A 217 3.69 30.37 7.94
CA VAL A 217 2.75 29.96 6.88
C VAL A 217 1.35 29.86 7.46
N LEU A 218 1.21 29.21 8.62
CA LEU A 218 -0.07 29.07 9.30
C LEU A 218 -0.68 30.43 9.68
N GLN A 219 0.14 31.33 10.24
CA GLN A 219 -0.25 32.71 10.57
C GLN A 219 -0.77 33.45 9.35
N TRP A 220 -0.05 33.38 8.24
CA TRP A 220 -0.46 34.04 7.01
C TRP A 220 -1.74 33.41 6.43
N ALA A 221 -1.84 32.07 6.40
CA ALA A 221 -3.02 31.38 5.87
C ALA A 221 -4.28 31.77 6.66
N GLN A 222 -4.22 31.75 7.99
CA GLN A 222 -5.34 32.15 8.84
C GLN A 222 -5.71 33.62 8.67
N ALA A 223 -4.71 34.52 8.62
CA ALA A 223 -4.95 35.95 8.44
C ALA A 223 -5.65 36.28 7.11
N ASN A 224 -5.54 35.38 6.12
CA ASN A 224 -6.17 35.51 4.81
C ASN A 224 -7.43 34.65 4.66
N GLY A 225 -7.96 34.09 5.75
CA GLY A 225 -9.25 33.38 5.78
C GLY A 225 -9.21 31.93 5.32
N CYS A 226 -8.04 31.27 5.37
CA CYS A 226 -7.96 29.81 5.23
C CYS A 226 -8.68 29.14 6.42
N PRO A 227 -9.58 28.18 6.19
CA PRO A 227 -10.27 27.51 7.28
C PRO A 227 -9.30 26.62 8.08
N TRP A 228 -9.68 26.32 9.32
CA TRP A 228 -8.97 25.42 10.22
C TRP A 228 -9.95 24.71 11.16
N ASP A 229 -9.54 23.59 11.70
CA ASP A 229 -10.35 22.69 12.52
C ASP A 229 -9.52 22.03 13.64
N GLU A 230 -10.10 21.05 14.33
CA GLU A 230 -9.43 20.33 15.42
C GLU A 230 -8.17 19.58 14.95
N GLU A 231 -8.12 19.19 13.67
CA GLU A 231 -6.98 18.50 13.07
C GLU A 231 -5.75 19.39 13.03
N THR A 232 -5.92 20.72 12.93
CA THR A 232 -4.80 21.67 12.97
C THR A 232 -4.04 21.58 14.29
N CYS A 233 -4.74 21.62 15.42
CA CYS A 233 -4.13 21.43 16.74
C CYS A 233 -3.59 19.99 16.91
N ALA A 234 -4.33 18.98 16.45
CA ALA A 234 -3.92 17.59 16.59
C ALA A 234 -2.67 17.24 15.76
N TRP A 235 -2.50 17.78 14.56
CA TRP A 235 -1.29 17.61 13.76
C TRP A 235 -0.12 18.44 14.28
N ALA A 236 -0.33 19.67 14.79
CA ALA A 236 0.71 20.41 15.50
C ALA A 236 1.26 19.58 16.68
N ALA A 237 0.35 18.93 17.40
CA ALA A 237 0.69 18.05 18.50
C ALA A 237 1.43 16.78 18.04
N GLU A 238 1.02 16.15 16.94
CA GLU A 238 1.72 15.00 16.34
C GLU A 238 3.15 15.32 15.90
N GLY A 239 3.40 16.55 15.45
CA GLY A 239 4.72 17.02 15.01
C GLY A 239 5.59 17.60 16.15
N GLY A 240 5.05 17.70 17.36
CA GLY A 240 5.79 18.21 18.52
C GLY A 240 5.96 19.73 18.53
N HIS A 241 5.16 20.45 17.76
CA HIS A 241 5.32 21.89 17.55
C HIS A 241 4.53 22.70 18.60
N LEU A 242 5.06 22.76 19.82
CA LEU A 242 4.41 23.44 20.95
C LEU A 242 4.07 24.91 20.66
N GLU A 243 4.99 25.67 20.07
CA GLU A 243 4.77 27.08 19.73
C GLU A 243 3.59 27.27 18.76
N VAL A 244 3.48 26.37 17.77
CA VAL A 244 2.37 26.37 16.81
C VAL A 244 1.06 26.06 17.51
N LEU A 245 1.04 25.05 18.38
CA LEU A 245 -0.15 24.67 19.13
C LEU A 245 -0.60 25.80 20.08
N GLN A 246 0.34 26.43 20.79
CA GLN A 246 0.09 27.59 21.64
C GLN A 246 -0.52 28.74 20.86
N TRP A 247 0.06 29.08 19.71
CA TRP A 247 -0.44 30.16 18.86
C TRP A 247 -1.82 29.82 18.28
N ALA A 248 -2.04 28.61 17.78
CA ALA A 248 -3.33 28.17 17.25
C ALA A 248 -4.41 28.26 18.35
N ARG A 249 -4.11 27.81 19.57
CA ARG A 249 -5.04 27.87 20.70
C ARG A 249 -5.35 29.30 21.13
N ALA A 250 -4.34 30.18 21.17
CA ALA A 250 -4.52 31.60 21.49
C ALA A 250 -5.44 32.31 20.48
N ASN A 251 -5.50 31.82 19.24
CA ASN A 251 -6.36 32.34 18.18
C ASN A 251 -7.67 31.54 18.02
N CYS A 252 -8.09 30.84 19.07
CA CYS A 252 -9.36 30.11 19.14
C CYS A 252 -9.52 28.94 18.16
N CYS A 253 -8.42 28.36 17.63
CA CYS A 253 -8.48 27.09 16.92
C CYS A 253 -9.09 26.02 17.85
N PRO A 254 -10.07 25.21 17.38
CA PRO A 254 -10.63 24.13 18.16
C PRO A 254 -9.59 23.01 18.34
N TRP A 255 -9.78 22.21 19.38
CA TRP A 255 -8.94 21.06 19.72
C TRP A 255 -9.79 19.98 20.38
N GLY A 256 -9.29 18.75 20.40
CA GLY A 256 -10.04 17.61 20.89
C GLY A 256 -9.15 16.52 21.46
N VAL A 257 -9.75 15.39 21.80
CA VAL A 257 -9.07 14.20 22.35
C VAL A 257 -7.90 13.71 21.48
N TRP A 258 -7.98 13.94 20.16
CA TRP A 258 -6.90 13.62 19.22
C TRP A 258 -5.65 14.47 19.41
N THR A 259 -5.74 15.67 19.97
CA THR A 259 -4.58 16.51 20.27
C THR A 259 -3.66 15.83 21.28
N CYS A 260 -4.20 15.37 22.40
CA CYS A 260 -3.46 14.58 23.38
C CYS A 260 -2.99 13.23 22.80
N ALA A 261 -3.87 12.50 22.11
CA ALA A 261 -3.51 11.20 21.57
C ALA A 261 -2.39 11.26 20.51
N ARG A 262 -2.36 12.31 19.68
CA ARG A 262 -1.30 12.50 18.68
C ARG A 262 0.00 13.02 19.27
N ALA A 263 -0.04 13.90 20.28
CA ALA A 263 1.16 14.22 21.05
C ALA A 263 1.78 12.95 21.64
N ALA A 264 0.95 12.07 22.20
CA ALA A 264 1.39 10.81 22.76
C ALA A 264 1.95 9.83 21.72
N LYS A 265 1.38 9.80 20.52
CA LYS A 265 1.88 9.01 19.38
C LYS A 265 3.25 9.50 18.86
N GLY A 266 3.53 10.80 18.96
CA GLY A 266 4.76 11.42 18.45
C GLY A 266 5.89 11.51 19.48
N ASP A 267 5.72 10.94 20.68
CA ASP A 267 6.66 11.07 21.81
C ASP A 267 6.86 12.51 22.32
N HIS A 268 5.79 13.33 22.24
CA HIS A 268 5.88 14.75 22.57
C HIS A 268 5.30 15.04 23.95
N LEU A 269 6.01 14.58 24.99
CA LEU A 269 5.59 14.72 26.38
C LEU A 269 5.33 16.18 26.80
N GLU A 270 6.20 17.11 26.40
CA GLU A 270 6.05 18.54 26.73
C GLU A 270 4.75 19.12 26.13
N VAL A 271 4.44 18.76 24.88
CA VAL A 271 3.21 19.17 24.20
C VAL A 271 1.99 18.59 24.92
N LEU A 272 2.05 17.31 25.30
CA LEU A 272 0.97 16.64 26.01
C LEU A 272 0.73 17.27 27.40
N GLN A 273 1.80 17.56 28.14
CA GLN A 273 1.77 18.26 29.43
C GLN A 273 1.09 19.62 29.29
N TRP A 274 1.53 20.41 28.31
CA TRP A 274 0.97 21.73 28.07
C TRP A 274 -0.51 21.65 27.65
N ALA A 275 -0.86 20.76 26.72
CA ALA A 275 -2.24 20.58 26.27
C ALA A 275 -3.16 20.21 27.44
N ARG A 276 -2.70 19.28 28.31
CA ARG A 276 -3.46 18.86 29.48
C ARG A 276 -3.62 19.98 30.51
N ALA A 277 -2.56 20.72 30.80
CA ALA A 277 -2.58 21.86 31.73
C ALA A 277 -3.54 22.97 31.27
N ASN A 278 -3.76 23.10 29.96
CA ASN A 278 -4.66 24.09 29.37
C ASN A 278 -6.07 23.54 29.08
N GLY A 279 -6.41 22.35 29.60
CA GLY A 279 -7.77 21.81 29.55
C GLY A 279 -8.12 21.03 28.28
N CYS A 280 -7.14 20.63 27.48
CA CYS A 280 -7.40 19.72 26.36
C CYS A 280 -7.96 18.38 26.88
N PRO A 281 -9.06 17.86 26.32
CA PRO A 281 -9.60 16.57 26.70
C PRO A 281 -8.66 15.44 26.28
N TRP A 282 -8.78 14.30 26.95
CA TRP A 282 -8.09 13.06 26.64
C TRP A 282 -8.98 11.86 27.00
N ASP A 283 -8.66 10.69 26.46
CA ASP A 283 -9.33 9.43 26.76
C ASP A 283 -8.35 8.25 26.58
N GLU A 284 -8.87 7.01 26.57
CA GLU A 284 -8.09 5.77 26.49
C GLU A 284 -7.15 5.73 25.28
N ARG A 285 -7.49 6.48 24.21
CA ARG A 285 -6.66 6.55 22.99
C ARG A 285 -5.31 7.19 23.27
N THR A 286 -5.19 8.06 24.26
CA THR A 286 -3.90 8.70 24.59
C THR A 286 -2.89 7.66 25.06
N CYS A 287 -3.29 6.80 26.00
CA CYS A 287 -2.49 5.66 26.45
C CYS A 287 -2.24 4.66 25.32
N ALA A 288 -3.26 4.34 24.51
CA ALA A 288 -3.13 3.42 23.40
C ALA A 288 -2.16 3.92 22.31
N CYS A 289 -2.14 5.23 22.03
CA CYS A 289 -1.21 5.85 21.09
C CYS A 289 0.22 5.89 21.61
N ALA A 290 0.44 6.22 22.90
CA ALA A 290 1.76 6.10 23.52
C ALA A 290 2.28 4.66 23.44
N ALA A 291 1.41 3.69 23.76
CA ALA A 291 1.69 2.25 23.66
C ALA A 291 2.03 1.80 22.24
N LYS A 292 1.39 2.38 21.22
CA LYS A 292 1.67 2.08 19.81
C LYS A 292 3.07 2.48 19.37
N GLY A 293 3.60 3.59 19.89
CA GLY A 293 4.94 4.07 19.57
C GLY A 293 6.03 3.56 20.51
N GLY A 294 5.65 2.82 21.57
CA GLY A 294 6.58 2.34 22.59
C GLY A 294 7.07 3.44 23.53
N HIS A 295 6.35 4.57 23.60
CA HIS A 295 6.72 5.76 24.37
C HIS A 295 6.38 5.57 25.85
N LEU A 296 7.20 4.79 26.55
CA LEU A 296 6.95 4.40 27.94
C LEU A 296 6.88 5.62 28.89
N GLU A 297 7.77 6.60 28.76
CA GLU A 297 7.77 7.80 29.60
C GLU A 297 6.46 8.60 29.46
N VAL A 298 5.95 8.73 28.23
CA VAL A 298 4.66 9.37 27.96
C VAL A 298 3.51 8.60 28.60
N LEU A 299 3.54 7.27 28.49
CA LEU A 299 2.52 6.40 29.07
C LEU A 299 2.53 6.44 30.61
N GLU A 300 3.71 6.42 31.22
CA GLU A 300 3.94 6.59 32.66
C GLU A 300 3.33 7.90 33.15
N TRP A 301 3.69 9.00 32.48
CA TRP A 301 3.19 10.32 32.83
C TRP A 301 1.67 10.42 32.66
N ALA A 302 1.12 9.94 31.54
CA ALA A 302 -0.32 9.96 31.29
C ALA A 302 -1.06 9.18 32.39
N ARG A 303 -0.54 8.02 32.78
CA ARG A 303 -1.14 7.19 33.82
C ARG A 303 -1.05 7.83 35.20
N ALA A 304 0.09 8.41 35.56
CA ALA A 304 0.29 9.14 36.82
C ALA A 304 -0.69 10.31 36.95
N ASN A 305 -1.12 10.90 35.83
CA ASN A 305 -2.09 11.99 35.79
C ASN A 305 -3.54 11.52 35.55
N SER A 306 -3.83 10.23 35.79
CA SER A 306 -5.17 9.63 35.70
C SER A 306 -5.80 9.64 34.31
N CYS A 307 -5.00 9.61 33.23
CA CYS A 307 -5.52 9.28 31.91
C CYS A 307 -6.13 7.87 31.95
N PRO A 308 -7.36 7.68 31.41
CA PRO A 308 -7.94 6.34 31.34
C PRO A 308 -7.17 5.47 30.34
N TRP A 309 -7.32 4.16 30.50
CA TRP A 309 -6.79 3.14 29.59
C TRP A 309 -7.74 1.95 29.56
N ASP A 310 -7.60 1.09 28.57
CA ASP A 310 -8.36 -0.14 28.43
C ASP A 310 -7.53 -1.25 27.79
N LYS A 311 -8.19 -2.35 27.42
CA LYS A 311 -7.53 -3.51 26.80
C LYS A 311 -6.81 -3.18 25.50
N SER A 312 -7.20 -2.08 24.82
CA SER A 312 -6.55 -1.66 23.57
C SER A 312 -5.10 -1.24 23.81
N THR A 313 -4.77 -0.66 24.98
CA THR A 313 -3.40 -0.24 25.30
C THR A 313 -2.44 -1.42 25.25
N CYS A 314 -2.75 -2.51 25.98
CA CYS A 314 -1.97 -3.73 25.92
C CYS A 314 -2.02 -4.40 24.54
N ALA A 315 -3.17 -4.43 23.87
CA ALA A 315 -3.29 -5.08 22.57
C ALA A 315 -2.52 -4.38 21.45
N ILE A 316 -2.43 -3.06 21.50
CA ILE A 316 -1.69 -2.24 20.55
C ILE A 316 -0.19 -2.28 20.85
N ALA A 317 0.23 -2.18 22.12
CA ALA A 317 1.64 -2.40 22.49
C ALA A 317 2.15 -3.75 21.99
N ALA A 318 1.33 -4.80 22.16
CA ALA A 318 1.69 -6.15 21.75
C ALA A 318 1.78 -6.31 20.23
N GLY A 319 0.85 -5.71 19.48
CA GLY A 319 0.89 -5.70 18.01
C GLY A 319 2.01 -4.81 17.43
N ALA A 320 2.45 -3.79 18.15
CA ALA A 320 3.58 -2.96 17.73
C ALA A 320 4.95 -3.53 18.15
N GLY A 321 4.97 -4.64 18.90
CA GLY A 321 6.20 -5.31 19.33
C GLY A 321 6.90 -4.67 20.54
N HIS A 322 6.24 -3.74 21.24
CA HIS A 322 6.82 -3.01 22.37
C HIS A 322 6.66 -3.78 23.69
N LEU A 323 7.53 -4.78 23.90
CA LEU A 323 7.48 -5.68 25.07
C LEU A 323 7.62 -4.92 26.40
N GLU A 324 8.56 -3.99 26.52
CA GLU A 324 8.78 -3.23 27.76
C GLU A 324 7.55 -2.40 28.14
N THR A 325 6.94 -1.73 27.16
CA THR A 325 5.71 -0.95 27.36
C THR A 325 4.55 -1.84 27.79
N LEU A 326 4.42 -3.03 27.19
CA LEU A 326 3.39 -4.01 27.56
C LEU A 326 3.62 -4.56 28.99
N GLN A 327 4.87 -4.89 29.33
CA GLN A 327 5.27 -5.35 30.67
C GLN A 327 4.89 -4.33 31.72
N TRP A 328 5.26 -3.08 31.50
CA TRP A 328 4.95 -1.99 32.41
C TRP A 328 3.44 -1.75 32.53
N ALA A 329 2.71 -1.71 31.41
CA ALA A 329 1.27 -1.50 31.41
C ALA A 329 0.54 -2.58 32.23
N GLN A 330 0.92 -3.85 32.05
CA GLN A 330 0.34 -4.95 32.82
C GLN A 330 0.71 -4.88 34.31
N ALA A 331 1.97 -4.60 34.63
CA ALA A 331 2.43 -4.49 36.02
C ALA A 331 1.68 -3.39 36.78
N ASN A 332 1.23 -2.35 36.08
CA ASN A 332 0.45 -1.23 36.63
C ASN A 332 -1.07 -1.42 36.51
N GLY A 333 -1.54 -2.63 36.16
CA GLY A 333 -2.95 -2.99 36.19
C GLY A 333 -3.76 -2.62 34.95
N CYS A 334 -3.11 -2.34 33.82
CA CYS A 334 -3.82 -2.20 32.55
C CYS A 334 -4.47 -3.55 32.18
N PRO A 335 -5.78 -3.59 31.88
CA PRO A 335 -6.41 -4.84 31.50
C PRO A 335 -5.85 -5.31 30.16
N TRP A 336 -5.74 -6.62 29.99
CA TRP A 336 -5.45 -7.25 28.70
C TRP A 336 -6.50 -8.30 28.35
N GLY A 337 -6.44 -8.81 27.13
CA GLY A 337 -7.36 -9.85 26.67
C GLY A 337 -6.79 -10.59 25.48
N LYS A 338 -7.62 -11.46 24.87
CA LYS A 338 -7.22 -12.29 23.74
C LYS A 338 -6.57 -11.52 22.58
N TRP A 339 -7.03 -10.29 22.33
CA TRP A 339 -6.47 -9.41 21.31
C TRP A 339 -4.99 -9.06 21.53
N THR A 340 -4.49 -9.08 22.77
CA THR A 340 -3.07 -8.92 23.07
C THR A 340 -2.24 -10.02 22.41
N CYS A 341 -2.65 -11.28 22.59
CA CYS A 341 -2.03 -12.42 21.94
C CYS A 341 -2.28 -12.40 20.42
N SER A 342 -3.52 -12.15 19.98
CA SER A 342 -3.86 -12.22 18.55
C SER A 342 -3.17 -11.13 17.72
N ASN A 343 -3.00 -9.92 18.24
CA ASN A 343 -2.27 -8.85 17.54
C ASN A 343 -0.76 -9.12 17.50
N ALA A 344 -0.15 -9.53 18.63
CA ALA A 344 1.26 -9.94 18.62
C ALA A 344 1.51 -11.09 17.63
N ALA A 345 0.55 -12.02 17.53
CA ALA A 345 0.62 -13.12 16.60
C ALA A 345 0.50 -12.68 15.13
N ARG A 346 -0.40 -11.73 14.84
CA ARG A 346 -0.61 -11.19 13.48
C ARG A 346 0.61 -10.50 12.90
N GLU A 347 1.34 -9.77 13.76
CA GLU A 347 2.50 -8.95 13.35
C GLU A 347 3.84 -9.69 13.59
N GLY A 348 3.79 -10.94 14.06
CA GLY A 348 4.96 -11.82 14.13
C GLY A 348 5.84 -11.66 15.38
N HIS A 349 5.35 -10.99 16.41
CA HIS A 349 6.10 -10.71 17.64
C HIS A 349 6.09 -11.91 18.60
N LEU A 350 6.87 -12.94 18.29
CA LEU A 350 6.94 -14.19 19.06
C LEU A 350 7.32 -13.97 20.53
N GLU A 351 8.33 -13.15 20.81
CA GLU A 351 8.79 -12.89 22.19
C GLU A 351 7.70 -12.22 23.04
N VAL A 352 6.97 -11.28 22.45
CA VAL A 352 5.83 -10.62 23.09
C VAL A 352 4.72 -11.62 23.40
N LEU A 353 4.39 -12.48 22.42
CA LEU A 353 3.38 -13.51 22.59
C LEU A 353 3.77 -14.54 23.67
N GLN A 354 5.03 -14.98 23.68
CA GLN A 354 5.60 -15.87 24.69
C GLN A 354 5.47 -15.27 26.09
N TRP A 355 5.91 -14.03 26.25
CA TRP A 355 5.85 -13.34 27.53
C TRP A 355 4.39 -13.13 27.98
N ALA A 356 3.52 -12.65 27.10
CA ALA A 356 2.10 -12.43 27.43
C ALA A 356 1.44 -13.74 27.88
N ARG A 357 1.76 -14.86 27.20
CA ARG A 357 1.21 -16.17 27.55
C ARG A 357 1.73 -16.67 28.90
N SER A 358 3.03 -16.58 29.16
CA SER A 358 3.64 -16.98 30.42
C SER A 358 3.08 -16.22 31.62
N ASN A 359 2.58 -15.01 31.41
CA ASN A 359 1.95 -14.18 32.44
C ASN A 359 0.41 -14.32 32.50
N GLY A 360 -0.15 -15.31 31.81
CA GLY A 360 -1.58 -15.65 31.94
C GLY A 360 -2.52 -14.85 31.04
N CYS A 361 -2.01 -14.13 30.03
CA CYS A 361 -2.87 -13.52 29.02
C CYS A 361 -3.70 -14.60 28.30
N PRO A 362 -5.03 -14.42 28.18
CA PRO A 362 -5.87 -15.37 27.46
C PRO A 362 -5.54 -15.33 25.97
N TRP A 363 -5.77 -16.46 25.30
CA TRP A 363 -5.74 -16.59 23.85
C TRP A 363 -6.91 -17.45 23.37
N ASP A 364 -7.26 -17.33 22.11
CA ASP A 364 -8.24 -18.19 21.45
C ASP A 364 -7.80 -18.53 20.02
N GLN A 365 -8.69 -19.15 19.24
CA GLN A 365 -8.44 -19.60 17.86
C GLN A 365 -7.96 -18.47 16.95
N GLN A 366 -8.31 -17.21 17.26
CA GLN A 366 -7.89 -16.05 16.47
C GLN A 366 -6.38 -15.83 16.53
N THR A 367 -5.71 -16.26 17.61
CA THR A 367 -4.25 -16.16 17.73
C THR A 367 -3.55 -16.97 16.63
N CYS A 368 -3.97 -18.21 16.43
CA CYS A 368 -3.48 -19.04 15.33
C CYS A 368 -3.94 -18.50 13.97
N ALA A 369 -5.21 -18.06 13.86
CA ALA A 369 -5.73 -17.55 12.59
C ALA A 369 -5.01 -16.29 12.11
N TYR A 370 -4.64 -15.38 13.02
CA TYR A 370 -3.91 -14.17 12.67
C TYR A 370 -2.42 -14.40 12.48
N ALA A 371 -1.78 -15.30 13.24
CA ALA A 371 -0.42 -15.76 12.90
C ALA A 371 -0.36 -16.30 11.48
N ALA A 372 -1.42 -17.01 11.07
CA ALA A 372 -1.55 -17.54 9.73
C ALA A 372 -1.82 -16.46 8.67
N GLU A 373 -2.62 -15.43 9.01
CA GLU A 373 -2.88 -14.27 8.14
C GLU A 373 -1.63 -13.43 7.86
N GLY A 374 -0.75 -13.25 8.85
CA GLY A 374 0.51 -12.52 8.72
C GLY A 374 1.68 -13.36 8.20
N GLY A 375 1.48 -14.66 8.00
CA GLY A 375 2.50 -15.56 7.44
C GLY A 375 3.57 -15.99 8.43
N HIS A 376 3.33 -15.84 9.74
CA HIS A 376 4.31 -16.09 10.78
C HIS A 376 4.30 -17.57 11.22
N LEU A 377 4.92 -18.43 10.43
CA LEU A 377 4.95 -19.88 10.67
C LEU A 377 5.50 -20.25 12.05
N GLU A 378 6.61 -19.62 12.47
CA GLU A 378 7.23 -19.88 13.78
C GLU A 378 6.28 -19.56 14.94
N VAL A 379 5.56 -18.43 14.83
CA VAL A 379 4.56 -18.00 15.81
C VAL A 379 3.40 -18.99 15.86
N LEU A 380 2.89 -19.40 14.70
CA LEU A 380 1.81 -20.38 14.62
C LEU A 380 2.24 -21.74 15.20
N ALA A 381 3.44 -22.21 14.85
CA ALA A 381 3.99 -23.47 15.33
C ALA A 381 4.18 -23.46 16.85
N TRP A 382 4.73 -22.36 17.38
CA TRP A 382 4.90 -22.17 18.81
C TRP A 382 3.55 -22.10 19.54
N ALA A 383 2.60 -21.29 19.06
CA ALA A 383 1.28 -21.15 19.67
C ALA A 383 0.56 -22.50 19.72
N ARG A 384 0.65 -23.29 18.63
CA ARG A 384 0.05 -24.62 18.57
C ARG A 384 0.70 -25.60 19.54
N SER A 385 2.03 -25.61 19.61
CA SER A 385 2.80 -26.49 20.49
C SER A 385 2.52 -26.21 21.98
N ASN A 386 2.12 -24.97 22.30
CA ASN A 386 1.76 -24.55 23.65
C ASN A 386 0.25 -24.62 23.94
N GLY A 387 -0.53 -25.29 23.08
CA GLY A 387 -1.94 -25.59 23.33
C GLY A 387 -2.92 -24.48 22.95
N CYS A 388 -2.51 -23.49 22.16
CA CYS A 388 -3.46 -22.56 21.57
C CYS A 388 -4.46 -23.33 20.68
N PRO A 389 -5.78 -23.10 20.85
CA PRO A 389 -6.75 -23.71 19.95
C PRO A 389 -6.61 -23.11 18.55
N TRP A 390 -7.06 -23.87 17.57
CA TRP A 390 -7.12 -23.45 16.17
C TRP A 390 -8.39 -24.00 15.54
N ASP A 391 -8.85 -23.39 14.46
CA ASP A 391 -9.98 -23.86 13.68
C ASP A 391 -9.76 -23.58 12.19
N LYS A 392 -10.81 -23.78 11.39
CA LYS A 392 -10.82 -23.52 9.94
C LYS A 392 -10.32 -22.13 9.54
N HIS A 393 -10.43 -21.13 10.42
CA HIS A 393 -9.98 -19.77 10.11
C HIS A 393 -8.47 -19.70 9.95
N THR A 394 -7.70 -20.61 10.56
CA THR A 394 -6.24 -20.71 10.36
C THR A 394 -5.89 -20.97 8.90
N CYS A 395 -6.50 -21.99 8.29
CA CYS A 395 -6.28 -22.31 6.88
C CYS A 395 -6.85 -21.23 5.95
N VAL A 396 -8.03 -20.68 6.29
CA VAL A 396 -8.69 -19.62 5.51
C VAL A 396 -7.81 -18.37 5.46
N ASN A 397 -7.30 -17.94 6.61
CA ASN A 397 -6.49 -16.72 6.72
C ASN A 397 -5.10 -16.91 6.09
N ALA A 398 -4.48 -18.08 6.23
CA ALA A 398 -3.25 -18.39 5.48
C ALA A 398 -3.46 -18.28 3.96
N ALA A 399 -4.60 -18.79 3.46
CA ALA A 399 -4.91 -18.70 2.04
C ALA A 399 -5.22 -17.26 1.60
N LYS A 400 -5.92 -16.49 2.44
CA LYS A 400 -6.23 -15.08 2.20
C LYS A 400 -4.98 -14.19 2.22
N GLY A 401 -4.00 -14.47 3.08
CA GLY A 401 -2.71 -13.76 3.13
C GLY A 401 -1.65 -14.29 2.15
N GLY A 402 -1.95 -15.38 1.43
CA GLY A 402 -1.05 -15.92 0.39
C GLY A 402 0.10 -16.76 0.94
N HIS A 403 0.04 -17.15 2.20
CA HIS A 403 1.13 -17.82 2.89
C HIS A 403 1.06 -19.34 2.68
N LEU A 404 1.50 -19.79 1.50
CA LEU A 404 1.45 -21.19 1.08
C LEU A 404 2.14 -22.14 2.06
N GLU A 405 3.34 -21.79 2.55
CA GLU A 405 4.10 -22.60 3.51
C GLU A 405 3.34 -22.79 4.83
N VAL A 406 2.74 -21.70 5.34
CA VAL A 406 1.92 -21.74 6.55
C VAL A 406 0.69 -22.60 6.35
N LEU A 407 0.04 -22.49 5.19
CA LEU A 407 -1.10 -23.32 4.83
C LEU A 407 -0.71 -24.80 4.77
N GLN A 408 0.38 -25.15 4.08
CA GLN A 408 0.90 -26.52 4.00
C GLN A 408 1.23 -27.10 5.37
N TRP A 409 1.86 -26.30 6.23
CA TRP A 409 2.19 -26.69 7.59
C TRP A 409 0.93 -26.92 8.44
N ALA A 410 -0.04 -26.00 8.42
CA ALA A 410 -1.28 -26.12 9.18
C ALA A 410 -2.06 -27.38 8.77
N ARG A 411 -2.05 -27.72 7.48
CA ARG A 411 -2.66 -28.94 6.92
C ARG A 411 -1.99 -30.20 7.40
N SER A 412 -0.66 -30.27 7.29
CA SER A 412 0.12 -31.43 7.71
C SER A 412 -0.06 -31.72 9.21
N ASN A 413 -0.26 -30.67 10.00
CA ASN A 413 -0.48 -30.75 11.44
C ASN A 413 -1.96 -30.94 11.85
N GLY A 414 -2.87 -31.13 10.89
CA GLY A 414 -4.26 -31.53 11.17
C GLY A 414 -5.19 -30.37 11.56
N CYS A 415 -4.91 -29.14 11.08
CA CYS A 415 -5.82 -28.02 11.28
C CYS A 415 -7.19 -28.31 10.66
N PRO A 416 -8.31 -28.08 11.39
CA PRO A 416 -9.64 -28.15 10.81
C PRO A 416 -9.78 -27.17 9.65
N TRP A 417 -10.71 -27.44 8.76
CA TRP A 417 -10.88 -26.68 7.51
C TRP A 417 -12.34 -26.52 7.08
N ASP A 418 -13.26 -27.19 7.78
CA ASP A 418 -14.69 -26.98 7.69
C ASP A 418 -15.32 -27.13 9.08
N LYS A 419 -16.64 -26.93 9.18
CA LYS A 419 -17.39 -27.09 10.44
C LYS A 419 -17.64 -28.57 10.82
N HIS A 420 -17.29 -29.52 9.94
CA HIS A 420 -17.67 -30.94 10.03
C HIS A 420 -16.50 -31.86 10.39
N THR A 421 -15.26 -31.40 10.31
CA THR A 421 -14.03 -32.16 10.59
C THR A 421 -13.74 -32.38 12.08
N TRP A 422 -14.72 -32.15 12.96
CA TRP A 422 -14.55 -32.32 14.40
C TRP A 422 -14.91 -33.74 14.87
N ARG A 423 -14.23 -34.81 14.40
CA ARG A 423 -14.31 -36.21 14.94
C ARG A 423 -13.02 -37.05 14.64
N PRO A 424 -12.77 -38.20 15.31
CA PRO A 424 -11.54 -38.56 16.03
C PRO A 424 -10.42 -39.14 15.13
N SER A 425 -9.29 -39.51 15.75
CA SER A 425 -8.00 -39.97 15.21
C SER A 425 -8.00 -40.81 13.92
N GLU A 426 -9.01 -41.65 13.68
CA GLU A 426 -9.10 -42.50 12.47
C GLU A 426 -9.45 -41.69 11.21
N VAL A 427 -10.26 -40.63 11.33
CA VAL A 427 -10.58 -39.72 10.22
C VAL A 427 -9.36 -38.89 9.82
N LEU A 428 -8.50 -38.51 10.78
CA LEU A 428 -7.23 -37.82 10.52
C LEU A 428 -6.22 -38.72 9.79
N GLN A 429 -6.17 -40.01 10.14
CA GLN A 429 -5.31 -40.99 9.47
C GLN A 429 -5.82 -41.30 8.05
N TRP A 430 -7.14 -41.40 7.87
CA TRP A 430 -7.77 -41.53 6.55
C TRP A 430 -7.58 -40.27 5.69
N ALA A 431 -7.75 -39.07 6.27
CA ALA A 431 -7.56 -37.75 5.68
C ALA A 431 -6.13 -37.51 5.18
N ARG A 432 -5.14 -37.97 5.94
CA ARG A 432 -3.71 -37.95 5.57
C ARG A 432 -3.39 -38.91 4.43
N SER A 433 -4.06 -40.06 4.38
CA SER A 433 -3.77 -41.14 3.41
C SER A 433 -4.56 -41.04 2.10
N ASN A 434 -5.68 -40.31 2.04
CA ASN A 434 -6.59 -40.30 0.88
C ASN A 434 -6.76 -38.94 0.20
N GLY A 435 -6.00 -37.91 0.59
CA GLY A 435 -6.19 -36.57 0.02
C GLY A 435 -7.55 -36.00 0.44
N CYS A 436 -7.57 -35.36 1.60
CA CYS A 436 -8.70 -34.59 2.11
C CYS A 436 -9.51 -33.86 1.01
N PRO A 437 -10.87 -33.95 0.98
CA PRO A 437 -11.70 -33.32 -0.04
C PRO A 437 -11.81 -31.80 0.14
N TRP A 438 -11.25 -31.05 -0.80
CA TRP A 438 -11.12 -29.60 -0.71
C TRP A 438 -12.43 -28.83 -0.66
N ASP A 439 -12.58 -28.00 0.37
CA ASP A 439 -13.70 -27.07 0.46
C ASP A 439 -13.56 -25.93 -0.56
N LYS A 440 -14.67 -25.61 -1.23
CA LYS A 440 -14.83 -24.53 -2.22
C LYS A 440 -14.39 -23.15 -1.70
N HIS A 441 -14.35 -22.96 -0.38
CA HIS A 441 -14.03 -21.68 0.23
C HIS A 441 -12.53 -21.35 0.21
N THR A 442 -11.63 -22.34 0.29
CA THR A 442 -10.17 -22.06 0.30
C THR A 442 -9.71 -21.41 -1.01
N CYS A 443 -10.15 -21.96 -2.14
CA CYS A 443 -9.89 -21.36 -3.45
C CYS A 443 -10.53 -19.99 -3.63
N ALA A 444 -11.73 -19.79 -3.06
CA ALA A 444 -12.38 -18.50 -3.10
C ALA A 444 -11.57 -17.44 -2.33
N TYR A 445 -11.05 -17.77 -1.13
CA TYR A 445 -10.23 -16.83 -0.34
C TYR A 445 -8.85 -16.57 -0.92
N ALA A 446 -8.20 -17.58 -1.50
CA ALA A 446 -6.97 -17.36 -2.26
C ALA A 446 -7.20 -16.41 -3.44
N ALA A 447 -8.37 -16.52 -4.09
CA ALA A 447 -8.76 -15.60 -5.15
C ALA A 447 -9.10 -14.19 -4.65
N THR A 448 -9.72 -14.06 -3.47
CA THR A 448 -9.93 -12.76 -2.79
C THR A 448 -8.61 -12.07 -2.48
N GLY A 449 -7.57 -12.80 -2.04
CA GLY A 449 -6.26 -12.19 -1.76
C GLY A 449 -5.36 -12.02 -3.00
N GLY A 450 -5.82 -12.46 -4.19
CA GLY A 450 -5.02 -12.37 -5.41
C GLY A 450 -3.86 -13.38 -5.47
N HIS A 451 -3.86 -14.41 -4.63
CA HIS A 451 -2.74 -15.32 -4.44
C HIS A 451 -2.81 -16.52 -5.38
N LEU A 452 -2.34 -16.31 -6.61
CA LEU A 452 -2.36 -17.31 -7.68
C LEU A 452 -1.63 -18.62 -7.30
N GLU A 453 -0.49 -18.56 -6.63
CA GLU A 453 0.27 -19.75 -6.23
C GLU A 453 -0.51 -20.64 -5.25
N VAL A 454 -1.20 -20.03 -4.27
CA VAL A 454 -2.07 -20.74 -3.33
C VAL A 454 -3.24 -21.37 -4.06
N LEU A 455 -3.84 -20.65 -5.01
CA LEU A 455 -4.95 -21.15 -5.82
C LEU A 455 -4.54 -22.33 -6.72
N GLN A 456 -3.38 -22.24 -7.37
CA GLN A 456 -2.79 -23.31 -8.18
C GLN A 456 -2.52 -24.56 -7.34
N TRP A 457 -1.90 -24.38 -6.18
CA TRP A 457 -1.63 -25.47 -5.26
C TRP A 457 -2.93 -26.10 -4.73
N ALA A 458 -3.92 -25.30 -4.32
CA ALA A 458 -5.22 -25.81 -3.89
C ALA A 458 -5.93 -26.61 -4.99
N ARG A 459 -5.88 -26.13 -6.25
CA ARG A 459 -6.44 -26.84 -7.42
C ARG A 459 -5.73 -28.16 -7.67
N ALA A 460 -4.39 -28.19 -7.63
CA ALA A 460 -3.60 -29.40 -7.83
C ALA A 460 -3.94 -30.51 -6.83
N ASN A 461 -4.39 -30.12 -5.64
CA ASN A 461 -4.77 -31.05 -4.59
C ASN A 461 -6.27 -31.42 -4.59
N GLY A 462 -7.08 -30.92 -5.53
CA GLY A 462 -8.48 -31.32 -5.72
C GLY A 462 -9.54 -30.27 -5.36
N CYS A 463 -9.16 -29.00 -5.16
CA CYS A 463 -10.12 -27.92 -4.91
C CYS A 463 -11.07 -27.68 -6.09
N PRO A 464 -12.40 -27.67 -5.86
CA PRO A 464 -13.36 -27.41 -6.91
C PRO A 464 -13.32 -25.94 -7.31
N LEU A 465 -13.16 -25.68 -8.60
CA LEU A 465 -13.29 -24.34 -9.15
C LEU A 465 -14.78 -23.99 -9.24
N THR A 466 -15.22 -23.00 -8.46
CA THR A 466 -16.62 -22.54 -8.44
C THR A 466 -16.70 -21.12 -8.95
N LYS A 467 -17.87 -20.71 -9.46
CA LYS A 467 -18.12 -19.35 -9.94
C LYS A 467 -17.78 -18.23 -8.96
N LYS A 468 -17.77 -18.53 -7.66
CA LYS A 468 -17.37 -17.61 -6.60
C LYS A 468 -15.91 -17.17 -6.73
N ILE A 469 -15.02 -18.00 -7.27
CA ILE A 469 -13.60 -17.68 -7.47
C ILE A 469 -13.48 -16.52 -8.46
N CYS A 470 -14.13 -16.63 -9.63
CA CYS A 470 -14.16 -15.56 -10.63
C CYS A 470 -14.81 -14.28 -10.07
N ALA A 471 -15.93 -14.41 -9.34
CA ALA A 471 -16.61 -13.27 -8.75
C ALA A 471 -15.74 -12.53 -7.72
N MET A 472 -15.04 -13.24 -6.83
CA MET A 472 -14.19 -12.62 -5.79
C MET A 472 -12.90 -12.05 -6.38
N ALA A 473 -12.28 -12.75 -7.35
CA ALA A 473 -11.14 -12.18 -8.08
C ALA A 473 -11.53 -10.88 -8.80
N ALA A 474 -12.77 -10.80 -9.29
CA ALA A 474 -13.27 -9.59 -9.95
C ALA A 474 -13.59 -8.44 -8.99
N GLU A 475 -14.09 -8.77 -7.79
CA GLU A 475 -14.38 -7.81 -6.73
C GLU A 475 -13.11 -7.14 -6.20
N GLU A 476 -12.02 -7.88 -6.07
CA GLU A 476 -10.75 -7.37 -5.53
C GLU A 476 -9.78 -6.91 -6.63
N GLY A 477 -10.18 -6.95 -7.91
CA GLY A 477 -9.38 -6.45 -9.02
C GLY A 477 -8.22 -7.35 -9.45
N HIS A 478 -8.23 -8.64 -9.11
CA HIS A 478 -7.15 -9.58 -9.42
C HIS A 478 -7.31 -10.25 -10.80
N LEU A 479 -6.97 -9.52 -11.87
CA LEU A 479 -7.12 -9.98 -13.26
C LEU A 479 -6.34 -11.26 -13.58
N GLU A 480 -5.10 -11.40 -13.11
CA GLU A 480 -4.28 -12.60 -13.34
C GLU A 480 -4.93 -13.87 -12.76
N VAL A 481 -5.53 -13.76 -11.57
CA VAL A 481 -6.26 -14.85 -10.92
C VAL A 481 -7.51 -15.21 -11.73
N LEU A 482 -8.25 -14.20 -12.20
CA LEU A 482 -9.44 -14.40 -13.03
C LEU A 482 -9.09 -15.08 -14.36
N GLN A 483 -8.02 -14.64 -15.03
CA GLN A 483 -7.50 -15.22 -16.26
C GLN A 483 -7.13 -16.69 -16.08
N TRP A 484 -6.36 -16.98 -15.03
CA TRP A 484 -5.95 -18.34 -14.72
C TRP A 484 -7.15 -19.23 -14.37
N ALA A 485 -8.08 -18.74 -13.54
CA ALA A 485 -9.27 -19.50 -13.15
C ALA A 485 -10.10 -19.87 -14.38
N ARG A 486 -10.28 -18.92 -15.31
CA ARG A 486 -11.00 -19.16 -16.57
C ARG A 486 -10.29 -20.18 -17.47
N ALA A 487 -8.97 -20.04 -17.63
CA ALA A 487 -8.15 -20.97 -18.41
C ALA A 487 -8.24 -22.42 -17.88
N ASN A 488 -8.48 -22.59 -16.58
CA ASN A 488 -8.63 -23.89 -15.91
C ASN A 488 -10.09 -24.38 -15.82
N GLY A 489 -11.00 -23.77 -16.60
CA GLY A 489 -12.39 -24.20 -16.70
C GLY A 489 -13.28 -23.78 -15.53
N CYS A 490 -12.89 -22.78 -14.74
CA CYS A 490 -13.77 -22.24 -13.70
C CYS A 490 -15.05 -21.68 -14.35
N PRO A 491 -16.25 -22.09 -13.87
CA PRO A 491 -17.48 -21.46 -14.31
C PRO A 491 -17.52 -20.01 -13.83
N TRP A 492 -18.33 -19.20 -14.50
CA TRP A 492 -18.63 -17.82 -14.11
C TRP A 492 -20.08 -17.49 -14.50
N ASP A 493 -20.62 -16.43 -13.95
CA ASP A 493 -21.90 -15.85 -14.34
C ASP A 493 -21.81 -14.32 -14.27
N TRP A 494 -22.95 -13.65 -14.40
CA TRP A 494 -23.04 -12.19 -14.43
C TRP A 494 -22.45 -11.50 -13.20
N THR A 495 -22.28 -12.22 -12.08
CA THR A 495 -21.66 -11.65 -10.86
C THR A 495 -20.22 -11.19 -11.10
N THR A 496 -19.48 -11.84 -12.02
CA THR A 496 -18.10 -11.44 -12.35
C THR A 496 -18.07 -10.08 -13.04
N CYS A 497 -18.94 -9.86 -14.04
CA CYS A 497 -19.09 -8.56 -14.69
C CYS A 497 -19.64 -7.49 -13.73
N ASN A 498 -20.63 -7.83 -12.89
CA ASN A 498 -21.17 -6.90 -11.90
C ASN A 498 -20.09 -6.41 -10.94
N ASN A 499 -19.26 -7.32 -10.41
CA ASN A 499 -18.20 -6.96 -9.47
C ASN A 499 -17.10 -6.11 -10.14
N ALA A 500 -16.68 -6.46 -11.36
CA ALA A 500 -15.73 -5.64 -12.13
C ALA A 500 -16.28 -4.24 -12.44
N ALA A 501 -17.58 -4.14 -12.71
CA ALA A 501 -18.26 -2.87 -12.97
C ALA A 501 -18.39 -2.02 -11.69
N LYS A 502 -18.72 -2.67 -10.57
CA LYS A 502 -18.83 -2.06 -9.24
C LYS A 502 -17.49 -1.48 -8.75
N THR A 503 -16.37 -2.11 -9.09
CA THR A 503 -15.04 -1.71 -8.60
C THR A 503 -14.31 -0.75 -9.55
N GLY A 504 -14.96 -0.38 -10.66
CA GLY A 504 -14.38 0.53 -11.64
C GLY A 504 -13.30 -0.09 -12.52
N ASN A 505 -13.11 -1.42 -12.47
CA ASN A 505 -12.01 -2.09 -13.19
C ASN A 505 -12.38 -2.35 -14.66
N LEU A 506 -12.21 -1.31 -15.49
CA LEU A 506 -12.56 -1.34 -16.92
C LEU A 506 -11.80 -2.42 -17.70
N GLU A 507 -10.50 -2.57 -17.47
CA GLU A 507 -9.67 -3.59 -18.16
C GLU A 507 -10.20 -5.00 -17.88
N MET A 508 -10.54 -5.26 -16.63
CA MET A 508 -11.11 -6.54 -16.24
C MET A 508 -12.49 -6.79 -16.85
N LEU A 509 -13.37 -5.77 -16.85
CA LEU A 509 -14.69 -5.89 -17.48
C LEU A 509 -14.57 -6.14 -18.99
N GLN A 510 -13.67 -5.43 -19.67
CA GLN A 510 -13.31 -5.64 -21.08
C GLN A 510 -12.86 -7.06 -21.33
N TRP A 511 -11.90 -7.54 -20.52
CA TRP A 511 -11.37 -8.89 -20.65
C TRP A 511 -12.44 -9.96 -20.39
N ALA A 512 -13.24 -9.81 -19.33
CA ALA A 512 -14.30 -10.75 -18.98
C ALA A 512 -15.34 -10.82 -20.11
N ARG A 513 -15.72 -9.67 -20.67
CA ARG A 513 -16.66 -9.60 -21.79
C ARG A 513 -16.11 -10.24 -23.06
N ALA A 514 -14.86 -9.93 -23.42
CA ALA A 514 -14.18 -10.50 -24.58
C ALA A 514 -14.09 -12.03 -24.52
N ASN A 515 -14.04 -12.59 -23.31
CA ASN A 515 -13.96 -14.04 -23.07
C ASN A 515 -15.33 -14.71 -22.84
N GLY A 516 -16.43 -13.97 -23.00
CA GLY A 516 -17.79 -14.52 -23.00
C GLY A 516 -18.49 -14.55 -21.65
N CYS A 517 -18.07 -13.73 -20.68
CA CYS A 517 -18.81 -13.56 -19.43
C CYS A 517 -20.16 -12.86 -19.71
N PRO A 518 -21.28 -13.36 -19.18
CA PRO A 518 -22.57 -12.67 -19.33
C PRO A 518 -22.60 -11.40 -18.47
N TRP A 519 -23.42 -10.44 -18.87
CA TRP A 519 -23.77 -9.26 -18.09
C TRP A 519 -25.29 -9.07 -18.08
N ILE A 520 -25.80 -8.30 -17.13
CA ILE A 520 -27.23 -7.99 -16.96
C ILE A 520 -27.40 -6.50 -16.67
N ALA A 521 -28.63 -6.02 -16.53
CA ALA A 521 -28.88 -4.59 -16.34
C ALA A 521 -28.21 -4.03 -15.07
N GLU A 522 -28.09 -4.88 -14.06
CA GLU A 522 -27.40 -4.62 -12.80
C GLU A 522 -25.91 -4.35 -12.99
N THR A 523 -25.27 -4.86 -14.06
CA THR A 523 -23.86 -4.54 -14.36
C THR A 523 -23.70 -3.04 -14.61
N CYS A 524 -24.57 -2.48 -15.46
CA CYS A 524 -24.60 -1.05 -15.73
C CYS A 524 -25.06 -0.27 -14.50
N ALA A 525 -26.03 -0.79 -13.73
CA ALA A 525 -26.47 -0.14 -12.50
C ALA A 525 -25.33 -0.03 -11.45
N HIS A 526 -24.55 -1.10 -11.23
CA HIS A 526 -23.43 -1.07 -10.28
C HIS A 526 -22.34 -0.06 -10.66
N ALA A 527 -21.97 0.01 -11.95
CA ALA A 527 -21.06 1.05 -12.41
C ALA A 527 -21.63 2.46 -12.15
N ALA A 528 -22.93 2.62 -12.34
CA ALA A 528 -23.58 3.92 -12.15
C ALA A 528 -23.67 4.33 -10.67
N GLY A 529 -23.99 3.40 -9.78
CA GLY A 529 -24.14 3.62 -8.34
C GLY A 529 -22.84 3.85 -7.58
N GLU A 530 -21.70 3.45 -8.13
CA GLU A 530 -20.36 3.69 -7.56
C GLU A 530 -19.61 4.81 -8.31
N GLY A 531 -20.28 5.49 -9.24
CA GLY A 531 -19.74 6.68 -9.90
C GLY A 531 -18.76 6.41 -11.05
N HIS A 532 -18.68 5.18 -11.55
CA HIS A 532 -17.72 4.77 -12.57
C HIS A 532 -18.21 5.09 -13.99
N LEU A 533 -18.18 6.38 -14.36
CA LEU A 533 -18.69 6.88 -15.64
C LEU A 533 -18.05 6.19 -16.87
N GLU A 534 -16.73 6.05 -16.90
CA GLU A 534 -16.02 5.44 -18.03
C GLU A 534 -16.43 3.97 -18.24
N VAL A 535 -16.62 3.24 -17.14
CA VAL A 535 -17.08 1.85 -17.15
C VAL A 535 -18.51 1.78 -17.69
N LEU A 536 -19.39 2.67 -17.24
CA LEU A 536 -20.78 2.75 -17.71
C LEU A 536 -20.84 3.11 -19.21
N GLN A 537 -20.07 4.10 -19.64
CA GLN A 537 -19.95 4.52 -21.04
C GLN A 537 -19.52 3.35 -21.93
N TRP A 538 -18.44 2.68 -21.54
CA TRP A 538 -17.92 1.54 -22.29
C TRP A 538 -18.92 0.38 -22.30
N ALA A 539 -19.52 0.02 -21.15
CA ALA A 539 -20.50 -1.05 -21.06
C ALA A 539 -21.71 -0.77 -21.97
N ARG A 540 -22.22 0.47 -21.96
CA ARG A 540 -23.33 0.89 -22.81
C ARG A 540 -22.99 0.83 -24.29
N ALA A 541 -21.83 1.35 -24.68
CA ALA A 541 -21.35 1.32 -26.06
C ALA A 541 -21.22 -0.11 -26.61
N ASN A 542 -20.97 -1.08 -25.73
CA ASN A 542 -20.82 -2.50 -26.08
C ASN A 542 -22.09 -3.33 -25.87
N GLY A 543 -23.24 -2.70 -25.58
CA GLY A 543 -24.55 -3.35 -25.55
C GLY A 543 -24.93 -3.97 -24.20
N CYS A 544 -24.35 -3.51 -23.08
CA CYS A 544 -24.89 -3.80 -21.74
C CYS A 544 -26.34 -3.28 -21.65
N PRO A 545 -27.30 -4.12 -21.23
CA PRO A 545 -28.64 -3.64 -20.95
C PRO A 545 -28.61 -2.70 -19.73
N TRP A 546 -29.58 -1.81 -19.64
CA TRP A 546 -29.79 -0.93 -18.50
C TRP A 546 -31.30 -0.77 -18.26
N ASN A 547 -31.69 -0.34 -17.07
CA ASN A 547 -33.08 -0.09 -16.69
C ASN A 547 -33.13 1.08 -15.69
N GLU A 548 -34.30 1.33 -15.10
CA GLU A 548 -34.51 2.37 -14.09
C GLU A 548 -33.56 2.29 -12.89
N MET A 549 -33.07 1.10 -12.55
CA MET A 549 -32.09 0.93 -11.46
C MET A 549 -30.77 1.64 -11.76
N THR A 550 -30.39 1.81 -13.03
CA THR A 550 -29.14 2.48 -13.40
C THR A 550 -29.18 3.97 -13.03
N CYS A 551 -30.28 4.65 -13.34
CA CYS A 551 -30.48 6.04 -12.95
C CYS A 551 -30.77 6.18 -11.45
N TRP A 552 -31.51 5.23 -10.86
CA TRP A 552 -31.82 5.24 -9.43
C TRP A 552 -30.56 5.10 -8.56
N TRP A 553 -29.67 4.15 -8.86
CA TRP A 553 -28.42 3.97 -8.10
C TRP A 553 -27.43 5.12 -8.30
N ALA A 554 -27.35 5.70 -9.50
CA ALA A 554 -26.55 6.91 -9.70
C ALA A 554 -27.04 8.07 -8.81
N ALA A 555 -28.36 8.20 -8.62
CA ALA A 555 -28.93 9.20 -7.74
C ALA A 555 -28.71 8.87 -6.24
N GLU A 556 -28.84 7.60 -5.84
CA GLU A 556 -28.59 7.15 -4.47
C GLU A 556 -27.12 7.34 -4.06
N GLY A 557 -26.18 7.12 -4.99
CA GLY A 557 -24.75 7.35 -4.81
C GLY A 557 -24.28 8.80 -4.93
N ASP A 558 -25.20 9.76 -5.13
CA ASP A 558 -24.89 11.19 -5.35
C ASP A 558 -23.92 11.44 -6.54
N HIS A 559 -24.04 10.63 -7.61
CA HIS A 559 -23.19 10.70 -8.79
C HIS A 559 -23.87 11.50 -9.91
N LEU A 560 -23.94 12.82 -9.75
CA LEU A 560 -24.65 13.73 -10.67
C LEU A 560 -24.19 13.61 -12.12
N GLU A 561 -22.88 13.58 -12.37
CA GLU A 561 -22.32 13.47 -13.74
C GLU A 561 -22.76 12.19 -14.45
N VAL A 562 -22.77 11.08 -13.71
CA VAL A 562 -23.23 9.78 -14.21
C VAL A 562 -24.72 9.79 -14.50
N LEU A 563 -25.52 10.40 -13.61
CA LEU A 563 -26.97 10.53 -13.79
C LEU A 563 -27.32 11.41 -15.00
N GLU A 564 -26.66 12.55 -15.16
CA GLU A 564 -26.84 13.45 -16.30
C GLU A 564 -26.50 12.74 -17.62
N TRP A 565 -25.36 12.06 -17.65
CA TRP A 565 -24.95 11.29 -18.82
C TRP A 565 -25.93 10.15 -19.13
N ALA A 566 -26.36 9.38 -18.12
CA ALA A 566 -27.29 8.26 -18.30
C ALA A 566 -28.65 8.73 -18.84
N ARG A 567 -29.18 9.84 -18.31
CA ARG A 567 -30.42 10.46 -18.79
C ARG A 567 -30.29 10.99 -20.21
N ALA A 568 -29.20 11.69 -20.52
CA ALA A 568 -28.94 12.19 -21.87
C ALA A 568 -28.88 11.07 -22.92
N ASN A 569 -28.50 9.85 -22.50
CA ASN A 569 -28.36 8.69 -23.38
C ASN A 569 -29.56 7.73 -23.34
N GLY A 570 -30.67 8.10 -22.68
CA GLY A 570 -31.94 7.37 -22.73
C GLY A 570 -32.09 6.24 -21.70
N CYS A 571 -31.45 6.36 -20.54
CA CYS A 571 -31.76 5.51 -19.38
C CYS A 571 -33.23 5.73 -18.97
N PRO A 572 -34.05 4.67 -18.85
CA PRO A 572 -35.46 4.80 -18.50
C PRO A 572 -35.58 5.10 -17.00
N GLY A 573 -35.69 6.37 -16.61
CA GLY A 573 -35.71 6.81 -15.21
C GLY A 573 -35.74 8.33 -15.04
#